data_AF-A0A482ZVQ6-F1
#
_entry.id   AF-A0A482ZVQ6-F1
#
_cell.length_a   1.000
_cell.length_b   1.000
_cell.length_c   1.000
_cell.angle_alpha   90.00
_cell.angle_beta   90.00
_cell.angle_gamma   90.00
#
_symmetry.space_group_name_H-M   'P 1'
#
loop_
_entity.id
_entity.type
_entity.pdbx_description
1 polymer ?
#
loop_
_entity_poly.entity_id
_entity_poly.type
_entity_poly.pdbx_seq_one_letter_code
_entity_poly.pdbx_strand_id
1 'polypeptide(L)'
;MAKRHSLVDSSTPMPFKKPCITDWKICVLCQKDTKTGLECPARSSKASIGSGYKSLAEHIVQFQMYGCMPPDIDDGDGIEATMIRHYACWHKACRVKFSQTKLERLKRRLTDVKNEGATSLPMQTRSSHESVELNEDRCFFCDEPAGSACLHNASTYDIDRKVRKCALELEDTSLIAKLAPGDMIALEAKCHGRCLVALYNRARHATTMHGCE
;
A
#
# COMPACT_ATOMS: atom_id res chain seq x y z
N MET A 1 -47.58 14.25 -38.14
CA MET A 1 -46.78 14.84 -37.05
C MET A 1 -45.51 14.02 -36.89
N ALA A 2 -44.36 14.55 -37.33
CA ALA A 2 -43.11 13.81 -37.40
C ALA A 2 -42.41 13.80 -36.02
N LYS A 3 -42.16 12.60 -35.48
CA LYS A 3 -41.44 12.40 -34.23
C LYS A 3 -39.93 12.58 -34.49
N ARG A 4 -39.38 13.69 -34.00
CA ARG A 4 -37.94 13.99 -34.05
C ARG A 4 -37.23 13.08 -33.05
N HIS A 5 -36.38 12.20 -33.53
CA HIS A 5 -35.42 11.47 -32.68
C HIS A 5 -34.17 12.35 -32.52
N SER A 6 -33.87 12.75 -31.29
CA SER A 6 -32.62 13.40 -30.93
C SER A 6 -31.52 12.35 -30.80
N LEU A 7 -30.55 12.39 -31.72
CA LEU A 7 -29.24 11.75 -31.56
C LEU A 7 -28.53 12.44 -30.39
N VAL A 8 -28.32 11.72 -29.29
CA VAL A 8 -27.41 12.16 -28.23
C VAL A 8 -26.01 11.79 -28.68
N ASP A 9 -25.22 12.83 -28.91
CA ASP A 9 -23.82 12.77 -29.28
C ASP A 9 -23.00 12.16 -28.13
N SER A 10 -22.36 11.02 -28.39
CA SER A 10 -21.55 10.25 -27.44
C SER A 10 -20.18 10.89 -27.25
N SER A 11 -20.16 12.11 -26.70
CA SER A 11 -18.95 12.89 -26.48
C SER A 11 -18.87 13.36 -25.03
N THR A 12 -18.99 12.43 -24.07
CA THR A 12 -18.65 12.71 -22.67
C THR A 12 -17.17 12.37 -22.47
N PRO A 13 -16.27 13.36 -22.32
CA PRO A 13 -14.92 13.06 -21.87
C PRO A 13 -15.03 12.49 -20.45
N MET A 14 -14.60 11.23 -20.32
CA MET A 14 -14.39 10.54 -19.05
C MET A 14 -13.64 11.48 -18.09
N PRO A 15 -13.94 11.46 -16.77
CA PRO A 15 -13.22 12.27 -15.81
C PRO A 15 -11.74 11.88 -15.87
N PHE A 16 -10.93 12.76 -16.46
CA PHE A 16 -9.49 12.64 -16.49
C PHE A 16 -9.01 12.41 -15.05
N LYS A 17 -8.46 11.21 -14.80
CA LYS A 17 -7.69 10.92 -13.59
C LYS A 17 -6.76 12.11 -13.37
N LYS A 18 -6.86 12.75 -12.21
CA LYS A 18 -5.92 13.80 -11.81
C LYS A 18 -4.51 13.23 -12.02
N PRO A 19 -3.66 13.86 -12.85
CA PRO A 19 -2.29 13.40 -12.96
C PRO A 19 -1.66 13.56 -11.57
N CYS A 20 -1.29 12.45 -10.97
CA CYS A 20 -0.36 12.43 -9.87
C CYS A 20 0.92 13.04 -10.44
N ILE A 21 1.17 14.33 -10.17
CA ILE A 21 2.40 15.00 -10.60
C ILE A 21 3.56 14.28 -9.90
N THR A 22 4.14 13.33 -10.61
CA THR A 22 5.33 12.58 -10.21
C THR A 22 6.49 13.56 -10.29
N ASP A 23 7.08 13.91 -9.15
CA ASP A 23 8.28 14.73 -9.15
C ASP A 23 9.50 13.84 -9.42
N TRP A 24 10.00 13.94 -10.65
CA TRP A 24 11.13 13.16 -11.14
C TRP A 24 12.48 13.60 -10.55
N LYS A 25 12.52 14.75 -9.85
CA LYS A 25 13.72 15.23 -9.14
C LYS A 25 13.93 14.52 -7.81
N ILE A 26 12.91 13.86 -7.27
CA ILE A 26 12.97 13.09 -6.03
C ILE A 26 12.83 11.60 -6.32
N CYS A 27 12.86 10.77 -5.27
CA CYS A 27 12.82 9.31 -5.46
C CYS A 27 11.49 8.85 -6.07
N VAL A 28 11.55 8.34 -7.31
CA VAL A 28 10.38 7.91 -8.08
C VAL A 28 9.54 6.83 -7.38
N LEU A 29 10.18 5.97 -6.58
CA LEU A 29 9.55 4.87 -5.85
C LEU A 29 8.82 5.28 -4.56
N CYS A 30 9.12 6.44 -3.99
CA CYS A 30 8.53 6.87 -2.71
C CYS A 30 8.03 8.30 -2.67
N GLN A 31 8.27 9.11 -3.72
CA GLN A 31 7.85 10.50 -3.87
C GLN A 31 8.15 11.35 -2.63
N LYS A 32 9.32 11.14 -2.03
CA LYS A 32 9.80 11.90 -0.86
C LYS A 32 11.18 12.45 -1.14
N ASP A 33 11.35 13.74 -0.86
CA ASP A 33 12.67 14.35 -0.73
C ASP A 33 13.26 13.90 0.60
N THR A 34 14.28 13.05 0.55
CA THR A 34 14.99 12.64 1.74
C THR A 34 16.47 12.94 1.54
N LYS A 35 17.14 13.37 2.61
CA LYS A 35 18.58 13.69 2.60
C LYS A 35 19.48 12.51 2.23
N THR A 36 18.93 11.30 2.05
CA THR A 36 19.69 10.15 1.56
C THR A 36 20.02 10.28 0.08
N GLY A 37 21.27 10.01 -0.28
CA GLY A 37 21.73 10.09 -1.67
C GLY A 37 20.85 9.30 -2.64
N LEU A 38 20.35 9.98 -3.67
CA LEU A 38 19.63 9.38 -4.78
C LEU A 38 20.63 8.71 -5.74
N GLU A 39 20.34 7.47 -6.12
CA GLU A 39 21.05 6.79 -7.20
C GLU A 39 20.33 7.08 -8.52
N CYS A 40 21.09 7.61 -9.50
CA CYS A 40 20.63 7.80 -10.87
C CYS A 40 21.35 6.78 -11.77
N PRO A 41 20.65 5.74 -12.28
CA PRO A 41 21.24 4.75 -13.18
C PRO A 41 21.82 5.36 -14.45
N ALA A 42 21.20 6.42 -14.99
CA ALA A 42 21.71 7.13 -16.16
C ALA A 42 23.09 7.79 -15.90
N ARG A 43 23.49 7.99 -14.64
CA ARG A 43 24.79 8.54 -14.24
C ARG A 43 25.79 7.46 -13.82
N SER A 44 25.40 6.18 -13.77
CA SER A 44 26.29 5.09 -13.39
C SER A 44 27.13 4.65 -14.59
N SER A 45 28.44 4.85 -14.52
CA SER A 45 29.39 4.54 -15.60
C SER A 45 29.59 3.05 -15.90
N LYS A 46 28.85 2.15 -15.24
CA LYS A 46 29.13 0.70 -15.21
C LYS A 46 28.29 -0.14 -16.17
N ALA A 47 27.31 0.43 -16.87
CA ALA A 47 26.48 -0.29 -17.85
C ALA A 47 25.87 0.66 -18.88
N SER A 48 25.28 0.11 -19.96
CA SER A 48 24.52 0.92 -20.92
C SER A 48 23.40 1.69 -20.21
N ILE A 49 23.22 2.96 -20.60
CA ILE A 49 22.10 3.80 -20.19
C ILE A 49 20.82 3.01 -20.50
N GLY A 50 20.04 2.68 -19.46
CA GLY A 50 18.82 1.87 -19.60
C GLY A 50 18.83 0.55 -18.83
N SER A 51 19.97 -0.12 -18.69
CA SER A 51 20.05 -1.45 -18.02
C SER A 51 19.47 -1.46 -16.60
N GLY A 52 19.75 -0.43 -15.80
CA GLY A 52 19.21 -0.29 -14.45
C GLY A 52 17.71 0.06 -14.41
N TYR A 53 17.19 0.71 -15.45
CA TYR A 53 15.77 1.04 -15.59
C TYR A 53 14.98 -0.18 -16.03
N LYS A 54 15.50 -0.96 -16.98
CA LYS A 54 14.89 -2.20 -17.46
C LYS A 54 14.57 -3.18 -16.34
N SER A 55 15.58 -3.57 -15.55
CA SER A 55 15.37 -4.53 -14.46
C SER A 55 14.40 -4.02 -13.39
N LEU A 56 14.41 -2.70 -13.13
CA LEU A 56 13.48 -2.13 -12.17
C LEU A 56 12.05 -2.10 -12.72
N ALA A 57 11.87 -1.75 -13.99
CA ALA A 57 10.57 -1.77 -14.66
C ALA A 57 9.99 -3.20 -14.69
N GLU A 58 10.80 -4.21 -15.05
CA GLU A 58 10.39 -5.62 -15.03
C GLU A 58 9.96 -6.06 -13.62
N HIS A 59 10.69 -5.65 -12.58
CA HIS A 59 10.28 -5.94 -11.21
C HIS A 59 9.00 -5.20 -10.86
N ILE A 60 8.86 -3.90 -11.17
CA ILE A 60 7.67 -3.11 -10.86
C ILE A 60 6.42 -3.77 -11.46
N VAL A 61 6.46 -4.19 -12.73
CA VAL A 61 5.34 -4.90 -13.38
C VAL A 61 5.01 -6.21 -12.65
N GLN A 62 6.02 -6.98 -12.26
CA GLN A 62 5.80 -8.21 -11.48
C GLN A 62 5.21 -7.91 -10.10
N PHE A 63 5.69 -6.88 -9.39
CA PHE A 63 5.14 -6.46 -8.09
C PHE A 63 3.70 -5.96 -8.22
N GLN A 64 3.36 -5.24 -9.30
CA GLN A 64 1.98 -4.84 -9.62
C GLN A 64 1.07 -6.07 -9.83
N MET A 65 1.54 -7.09 -10.55
CA MET A 65 0.81 -8.35 -10.75
C MET A 65 0.52 -9.08 -9.43
N TYR A 66 1.33 -8.86 -8.39
CA TYR A 66 1.14 -9.41 -7.03
C TYR A 66 0.48 -8.40 -6.05
N GLY A 67 -0.16 -7.34 -6.54
CA GLY A 67 -0.91 -6.37 -5.72
C GLY A 67 -0.04 -5.42 -4.88
N CYS A 68 1.29 -5.48 -5.03
CA CYS A 68 2.23 -4.61 -4.32
C CYS A 68 2.56 -3.40 -5.18
N MET A 69 1.69 -2.39 -5.17
CA MET A 69 1.74 -1.29 -6.14
C MET A 69 2.71 -0.15 -5.73
N PRO A 70 3.72 0.19 -6.55
CA PRO A 70 4.32 1.53 -6.56
C PRO A 70 3.39 2.54 -7.26
N PRO A 71 3.65 3.86 -7.20
CA PRO A 71 2.83 4.87 -7.87
C PRO A 71 2.58 4.54 -9.35
N ASP A 72 1.51 5.06 -9.95
CA ASP A 72 1.27 4.95 -11.41
C ASP A 72 2.36 5.78 -12.13
N ILE A 73 3.45 5.12 -12.57
CA ILE A 73 4.65 5.76 -13.17
C ILE A 73 4.65 5.64 -14.70
N ASP A 74 3.62 5.02 -15.27
CA ASP A 74 3.51 4.80 -16.71
C ASP A 74 2.69 5.91 -17.37
N ASP A 75 3.35 6.72 -18.21
CA ASP A 75 2.71 7.77 -19.01
C ASP A 75 2.05 7.20 -20.30
N GLY A 76 2.03 5.88 -20.46
CA GLY A 76 1.41 5.17 -21.60
C GLY A 76 2.39 4.60 -22.62
N ASP A 77 3.69 4.88 -22.46
CA ASP A 77 4.77 4.35 -23.31
C ASP A 77 5.52 3.16 -22.65
N GLY A 78 5.12 2.77 -21.45
CA GLY A 78 5.79 1.78 -20.63
C GLY A 78 6.69 2.40 -19.55
N ILE A 79 6.77 1.71 -18.41
CA ILE A 79 7.51 2.16 -17.21
C ILE A 79 8.99 2.39 -17.51
N GLU A 80 9.64 1.52 -18.29
CA GLU A 80 11.07 1.68 -18.63
C GLU A 80 11.31 2.96 -19.45
N ALA A 81 10.54 3.14 -20.53
CA ALA A 81 10.66 4.31 -21.40
C ALA A 81 10.41 5.61 -20.64
N THR A 82 9.41 5.60 -19.76
CA THR A 82 9.06 6.74 -18.91
C THR A 82 10.19 7.07 -17.92
N MET A 83 10.77 6.05 -17.26
CA MET A 83 11.89 6.26 -16.33
C MET A 83 13.16 6.76 -17.01
N ILE A 84 13.45 6.29 -18.23
CA ILE A 84 14.60 6.75 -19.03
C ILE A 84 14.40 8.21 -19.43
N ARG A 85 13.22 8.55 -19.97
CA ARG A 85 12.88 9.90 -20.44
C ARG A 85 13.03 10.95 -19.35
N HIS A 86 12.65 10.60 -18.13
CA HIS A 86 12.69 11.50 -16.99
C HIS A 86 13.96 11.39 -16.14
N TYR A 87 14.95 10.60 -16.56
CA TYR A 87 16.18 10.36 -15.81
C TYR A 87 15.90 9.98 -14.35
N ALA A 88 14.91 9.10 -14.17
CA ALA A 88 14.33 8.84 -12.86
C ALA A 88 15.40 8.41 -11.85
N CYS A 89 15.28 8.93 -10.64
CA CYS A 89 16.20 8.69 -9.54
C CYS A 89 15.49 7.93 -8.42
N TRP A 90 16.24 7.17 -7.62
CA TRP A 90 15.68 6.46 -6.47
C TRP A 90 16.67 6.33 -5.33
N HIS A 91 16.16 6.18 -4.11
CA HIS A 91 17.00 5.79 -2.99
C HIS A 91 17.45 4.33 -3.14
N LYS A 92 18.69 4.04 -2.76
CA LYS A 92 19.21 2.67 -2.66
C LYS A 92 18.29 1.78 -1.83
N ALA A 93 17.81 2.30 -0.69
CA ALA A 93 16.88 1.61 0.19
C ALA A 93 15.52 1.32 -0.48
N CYS A 94 15.02 2.25 -1.31
CA CYS A 94 13.78 2.04 -2.07
C CYS A 94 13.98 0.99 -3.16
N ARG A 95 15.11 1.00 -3.88
CA ARG A 95 15.43 -0.04 -4.87
C ARG A 95 15.52 -1.44 -4.25
N VAL A 96 16.07 -1.55 -3.04
CA VAL A 96 16.11 -2.82 -2.30
C VAL A 96 14.72 -3.32 -1.91
N LYS A 97 13.66 -2.49 -1.93
CA LYS A 97 12.27 -2.96 -1.76
C LYS A 97 11.73 -3.71 -2.97
N PHE A 98 12.21 -3.36 -4.15
CA PHE A 98 11.81 -3.97 -5.42
C PHE A 98 12.92 -4.88 -5.97
N SER A 99 13.66 -5.55 -5.09
CA SER A 99 14.72 -6.47 -5.49
C SER A 99 14.15 -7.83 -5.91
N GLN A 100 14.87 -8.52 -6.79
CA GLN A 100 14.54 -9.88 -7.21
C GLN A 100 14.37 -10.84 -6.02
N THR A 101 15.21 -10.71 -4.99
CA THR A 101 15.10 -11.53 -3.77
C THR A 101 13.80 -11.33 -2.99
N LYS A 102 13.21 -10.14 -3.01
CA LYS A 102 11.91 -9.88 -2.39
C LYS A 102 10.77 -10.38 -3.26
N LEU A 103 10.92 -10.25 -4.57
CA LEU A 103 10.02 -10.78 -5.57
C LEU A 103 9.94 -12.32 -5.50
N GLU A 104 11.07 -13.01 -5.37
CA GLU A 104 11.10 -14.47 -5.19
C GLU A 104 10.51 -14.91 -3.84
N ARG A 105 10.66 -14.12 -2.77
CA ARG A 105 9.96 -14.39 -1.50
C ARG A 105 8.45 -14.22 -1.61
N LEU A 106 7.99 -13.21 -2.35
CA LEU A 106 6.56 -13.03 -2.63
C LEU A 106 6.03 -14.18 -3.48
N LYS A 107 6.74 -14.59 -4.53
CA LYS A 107 6.41 -15.78 -5.33
C LYS A 107 6.29 -17.03 -4.47
N ARG A 108 7.27 -17.31 -3.61
CA ARG A 108 7.24 -18.49 -2.72
C ARG A 108 6.04 -18.51 -1.78
N ARG A 109 5.71 -17.37 -1.15
CA ARG A 109 4.52 -17.25 -0.31
C ARG A 109 3.23 -17.54 -1.08
N LEU A 110 3.17 -17.17 -2.36
CA LEU A 110 1.99 -17.39 -3.19
C LEU A 110 1.94 -18.80 -3.81
N THR A 111 3.09 -19.45 -4.01
CA THR A 111 3.15 -20.83 -4.51
C THR A 111 2.90 -21.86 -3.44
N ASP A 112 3.32 -21.63 -2.18
CA ASP A 112 2.98 -22.52 -1.06
C ASP A 112 1.45 -22.59 -0.92
N VAL A 113 0.78 -21.43 -0.94
CA VAL A 113 -0.70 -21.29 -0.95
C VAL A 113 -1.40 -22.03 -2.09
N LYS A 114 -0.71 -22.24 -3.23
CA LYS A 114 -1.26 -22.94 -4.40
C LYS A 114 -1.04 -24.46 -4.36
N ASN A 115 -0.11 -24.97 -3.55
CA ASN A 115 0.27 -26.39 -3.55
C ASN A 115 -0.43 -27.21 -2.44
N GLU A 116 -1.11 -26.55 -1.51
CA GLU A 116 -1.92 -27.18 -0.46
C GLU A 116 -3.33 -27.58 -0.95
N GLY A 117 -3.35 -28.29 -2.08
CA GLY A 117 -4.50 -29.02 -2.62
C GLY A 117 -4.36 -30.55 -2.51
N ALA A 118 -3.42 -31.07 -1.71
CA ALA A 118 -3.30 -32.51 -1.45
C ALA A 118 -2.74 -32.81 -0.05
N THR A 119 -3.67 -33.12 0.85
CA THR A 119 -3.55 -34.08 1.97
C THR A 119 -2.77 -33.68 3.24
N SER A 120 -3.54 -33.69 4.33
CA SER A 120 -3.23 -33.78 5.77
C SER A 120 -2.93 -32.48 6.55
N LEU A 121 -3.98 -32.00 7.23
CA LEU A 121 -3.99 -31.01 8.30
C LEU A 121 -3.30 -31.55 9.58
N PRO A 122 -2.63 -30.72 10.39
CA PRO A 122 -2.70 -30.83 11.83
C PRO A 122 -3.89 -30.00 12.35
N MET A 123 -4.92 -30.75 12.75
CA MET A 123 -6.06 -30.40 13.59
C MET A 123 -6.30 -28.91 13.92
N GLN A 124 -7.16 -28.29 13.10
CA GLN A 124 -7.86 -27.06 13.46
C GLN A 124 -9.03 -27.40 14.38
N THR A 125 -9.10 -26.78 15.56
CA THR A 125 -10.28 -26.86 16.44
C THR A 125 -10.96 -25.51 16.52
N ARG A 126 -12.13 -25.43 15.83
CA ARG A 126 -13.25 -24.46 15.97
C ARG A 126 -13.03 -23.11 15.25
N SER A 127 -13.50 -22.94 14.00
CA SER A 127 -14.86 -22.52 13.54
C SER A 127 -15.23 -21.10 14.01
N SER A 128 -15.72 -20.14 13.22
CA SER A 128 -16.04 -20.00 11.79
C SER A 128 -16.56 -18.56 11.60
N HIS A 129 -16.00 -17.80 10.66
CA HIS A 129 -16.76 -16.85 9.85
C HIS A 129 -16.14 -16.88 8.45
N GLU A 130 -16.83 -17.59 7.57
CA GLU A 130 -17.09 -17.25 6.17
C GLU A 130 -16.41 -15.94 5.71
N SER A 131 -15.53 -15.89 4.71
CA SER A 131 -15.40 -16.69 3.49
C SER A 131 -13.95 -16.55 2.96
N VAL A 132 -13.61 -17.38 1.99
CA VAL A 132 -12.33 -17.38 1.27
C VAL A 132 -12.23 -16.10 0.41
N GLU A 133 -11.97 -14.94 1.03
CA GLU A 133 -11.69 -13.70 0.29
C GLU A 133 -10.21 -13.67 -0.07
N LEU A 134 -9.91 -13.50 -1.35
CA LEU A 134 -8.59 -13.12 -1.83
C LEU A 134 -8.17 -11.88 -1.03
N ASN A 135 -7.28 -12.06 -0.04
CA ASN A 135 -6.96 -11.09 1.00
C ASN A 135 -6.59 -9.70 0.43
N GLU A 136 -7.59 -8.86 0.21
CA GLU A 136 -7.39 -7.43 0.12
C GLU A 136 -6.94 -6.98 1.50
N ASP A 137 -5.78 -6.34 1.60
CA ASP A 137 -5.37 -5.75 2.87
C ASP A 137 -6.46 -4.74 3.30
N ARG A 138 -7.04 -4.96 4.49
CA ARG A 138 -8.08 -4.10 5.08
C ARG A 138 -7.50 -3.23 6.17
N CYS A 139 -8.04 -2.03 6.32
CA CYS A 139 -7.68 -1.14 7.40
C CYS A 139 -8.19 -1.68 8.72
N PHE A 140 -7.28 -1.89 9.67
CA PHE A 140 -7.59 -2.38 11.02
C PHE A 140 -8.65 -1.55 11.78
N PHE A 141 -8.79 -0.25 11.47
CA PHE A 141 -9.71 0.64 12.19
C PHE A 141 -11.09 0.76 11.56
N CYS A 142 -11.19 0.77 10.23
CA CYS A 142 -12.46 1.00 9.52
C CYS A 142 -12.94 -0.23 8.75
N ASP A 143 -12.17 -1.32 8.76
CA ASP A 143 -12.44 -2.56 8.03
C ASP A 143 -12.64 -2.37 6.51
N GLU A 144 -12.35 -1.18 5.97
CA GLU A 144 -12.38 -0.87 4.54
C GLU A 144 -11.08 -1.34 3.86
N PRO A 145 -11.15 -1.81 2.60
CA PRO A 145 -9.97 -2.16 1.84
C PRO A 145 -9.09 -0.94 1.60
N ALA A 146 -7.82 -1.17 1.26
CA ALA A 146 -6.86 -0.12 0.93
C ALA A 146 -7.37 0.89 -0.14
N GLY A 147 -8.36 0.53 -0.96
CA GLY A 147 -8.85 1.39 -2.03
C GLY A 147 -7.70 1.87 -2.91
N SER A 148 -7.67 3.18 -3.24
CA SER A 148 -6.56 3.80 -3.96
C SER A 148 -5.35 4.16 -3.07
N ALA A 149 -5.44 4.00 -1.75
CA ALA A 149 -4.44 4.45 -0.79
C ALA A 149 -3.73 3.26 -0.13
N CYS A 150 -2.41 3.16 -0.28
CA CYS A 150 -1.66 2.08 0.37
C CYS A 150 -1.86 2.10 1.89
N LEU A 151 -2.22 0.96 2.48
CA LEU A 151 -2.26 0.82 3.93
C LEU A 151 -0.85 0.85 4.52
N HIS A 152 -0.70 1.53 5.64
CA HIS A 152 0.54 1.56 6.39
C HIS A 152 0.65 0.32 7.26
N ASN A 153 1.82 -0.31 7.29
CA ASN A 153 2.09 -1.38 8.23
C ASN A 153 2.15 -0.80 9.66
N ALA A 154 1.28 -1.29 10.54
CA ALA A 154 1.14 -0.90 11.92
C ALA A 154 1.51 -2.02 12.91
N SER A 155 2.06 -3.15 12.44
CA SER A 155 2.38 -4.36 13.22
C SER A 155 3.62 -4.20 14.12
N THR A 156 3.60 -3.18 14.99
CA THR A 156 4.70 -2.87 15.92
C THR A 156 4.17 -2.68 17.33
N TYR A 157 4.95 -3.12 18.33
CA TYR A 157 4.61 -2.98 19.75
C TYR A 157 4.37 -1.53 20.20
N ASP A 158 5.08 -0.57 19.61
CA ASP A 158 4.91 0.84 19.96
C ASP A 158 3.57 1.42 19.47
N ILE A 159 3.12 1.02 18.27
CA ILE A 159 1.82 1.44 17.76
C ILE A 159 0.71 0.75 18.56
N ASP A 160 0.84 -0.56 18.76
CA ASP A 160 -0.06 -1.39 19.58
C ASP A 160 -0.29 -0.81 20.98
N ARG A 161 0.79 -0.47 21.69
CA ARG A 161 0.72 0.17 23.02
C ARG A 161 -0.02 1.50 22.98
N LYS A 162 0.24 2.34 21.98
CA LYS A 162 -0.40 3.67 21.84
C LYS A 162 -1.88 3.54 21.48
N VAL A 163 -2.23 2.65 20.56
CA VAL A 163 -3.61 2.43 20.12
C VAL A 163 -4.44 1.90 21.27
N ARG A 164 -3.95 0.92 22.05
CA ARG A 164 -4.64 0.46 23.26
C ARG A 164 -4.84 1.57 24.29
N LYS A 165 -3.81 2.40 24.52
CA LYS A 165 -3.94 3.55 25.44
C LYS A 165 -5.07 4.49 24.98
N CYS A 166 -5.08 4.84 23.71
CA CYS A 166 -6.14 5.69 23.15
C CYS A 166 -7.52 5.02 23.19
N ALA A 167 -7.60 3.71 22.96
CA ALA A 167 -8.86 2.97 23.04
C ALA A 167 -9.44 3.02 24.46
N LEU A 168 -8.60 2.87 25.49
CA LEU A 168 -8.99 3.01 26.90
C LEU A 168 -9.40 4.45 27.23
N GLU A 169 -8.61 5.46 26.81
CA GLU A 169 -8.92 6.88 27.03
C GLU A 169 -10.22 7.34 26.36
N LEU A 170 -10.58 6.71 25.24
CA LEU A 170 -11.80 7.00 24.48
C LEU A 170 -12.99 6.10 24.85
N GLU A 171 -12.78 5.14 25.75
CA GLU A 171 -13.74 4.07 26.05
C GLU A 171 -14.30 3.38 24.79
N ASP A 172 -13.45 3.23 23.76
CA ASP A 172 -13.84 2.63 22.48
C ASP A 172 -13.93 1.11 22.65
N THR A 173 -15.08 0.63 23.14
CA THR A 173 -15.33 -0.78 23.46
C THR A 173 -15.11 -1.70 22.26
N SER A 174 -15.37 -1.22 21.04
CA SER A 174 -15.13 -1.97 19.81
C SER A 174 -13.63 -2.20 19.58
N LEU A 175 -12.81 -1.20 19.82
CA LEU A 175 -11.37 -1.26 19.64
C LEU A 175 -10.70 -2.00 20.81
N ILE A 176 -11.21 -1.85 22.04
CA ILE A 176 -10.75 -2.60 23.22
C ILE A 176 -11.00 -4.09 23.04
N ALA A 177 -12.19 -4.49 22.59
CA ALA A 177 -12.53 -5.90 22.37
C ALA A 177 -11.68 -6.54 21.27
N LYS A 178 -11.22 -5.76 20.28
CA LYS A 178 -10.34 -6.19 19.20
C LYS A 178 -8.84 -6.26 19.60
N LEU A 179 -8.44 -5.76 20.78
CA LEU A 179 -7.02 -5.52 21.12
C LEU A 179 -6.60 -6.03 22.50
N ALA A 180 -6.21 -7.30 22.57
CA ALA A 180 -5.31 -7.78 23.60
C ALA A 180 -3.85 -7.32 23.33
N PRO A 181 -2.97 -7.33 24.34
CA PRO A 181 -1.57 -6.97 24.15
C PRO A 181 -0.88 -7.84 23.09
N GLY A 182 -0.35 -7.21 22.05
CA GLY A 182 0.33 -7.90 20.96
C GLY A 182 -0.56 -8.26 19.77
N ASP A 183 -1.88 -8.05 19.84
CA ASP A 183 -2.80 -8.45 18.77
C ASP A 183 -2.53 -7.72 17.46
N MET A 184 -2.17 -6.43 17.49
CA MET A 184 -1.80 -5.71 16.27
C MET A 184 -0.57 -6.31 15.58
N ILE A 185 0.32 -6.97 16.33
CA ILE A 185 1.50 -7.65 15.79
C ILE A 185 1.10 -9.03 15.26
N ALA A 186 0.34 -9.79 16.05
CA ALA A 186 -0.13 -11.12 15.69
C ALA A 186 -1.02 -11.11 14.43
N LEU A 187 -1.84 -10.07 14.26
CA LEU A 187 -2.72 -9.86 13.11
C LEU A 187 -2.04 -9.16 11.93
N GLU A 188 -0.72 -8.91 12.01
CA GLU A 188 0.04 -8.13 11.01
C GLU A 188 -0.68 -6.84 10.59
N ALA A 189 -1.20 -6.10 11.58
CA ALA A 189 -2.18 -5.04 11.36
C ALA A 189 -1.69 -3.98 10.37
N LYS A 190 -2.55 -3.63 9.41
CA LYS A 190 -2.35 -2.56 8.44
C LYS A 190 -3.46 -1.53 8.61
N CYS A 191 -3.15 -0.24 8.47
CA CYS A 191 -4.15 0.81 8.65
C CYS A 191 -3.94 1.99 7.70
N HIS A 192 -5.04 2.70 7.39
CA HIS A 192 -4.93 4.00 6.77
C HIS A 192 -4.21 4.96 7.72
N GLY A 193 -3.24 5.73 7.21
CA GLY A 193 -2.60 6.79 8.00
C GLY A 193 -3.61 7.80 8.55
N ARG A 194 -4.68 8.07 7.79
CA ARG A 194 -5.79 8.95 8.18
C ARG A 194 -6.55 8.41 9.39
N CYS A 195 -6.85 7.11 9.43
CA CYS A 195 -7.56 6.48 10.54
C CYS A 195 -6.73 6.49 11.83
N LEU A 196 -5.43 6.21 11.73
CA LEU A 196 -4.53 6.26 12.89
C LEU A 196 -4.43 7.70 13.44
N VAL A 197 -4.25 8.69 12.57
CA VAL A 197 -4.23 10.11 12.97
C VAL A 197 -5.56 10.52 13.58
N ALA A 198 -6.69 10.10 13.01
CA ALA A 198 -8.01 10.40 13.54
C ALA A 198 -8.19 9.83 14.96
N LEU A 199 -7.74 8.60 15.22
CA LEU A 199 -7.75 8.01 16.57
C LEU A 199 -6.94 8.87 17.56
N TYR A 200 -5.71 9.22 17.22
CA TYR A 200 -4.86 10.06 18.08
C TYR A 200 -5.44 11.46 18.29
N ASN A 201 -6.09 12.04 17.28
CA ASN A 201 -6.75 13.33 17.41
C ASN A 201 -7.93 13.23 18.39
N ARG A 202 -8.78 12.20 18.25
CA ARG A 202 -9.89 11.96 19.17
C ARG A 202 -9.39 11.84 20.62
N ALA A 203 -8.38 11.02 20.86
CA ALA A 203 -7.81 10.82 22.20
C ALA A 203 -7.29 12.14 22.79
N ARG A 204 -6.55 12.94 22.00
CA ARG A 204 -6.09 14.27 22.43
C ARG A 204 -7.22 15.21 22.81
N HIS A 205 -8.32 15.21 22.04
CA HIS A 205 -9.49 16.05 22.35
C HIS A 205 -10.25 15.57 23.59
N ALA A 206 -10.31 14.26 23.83
CA ALA A 206 -10.93 13.69 25.02
C ALA A 206 -10.16 14.06 26.31
N THR A 207 -8.83 14.04 26.27
CA THR A 207 -8.00 14.47 27.41
C THR A 207 -8.16 15.96 27.72
N THR A 208 -8.36 16.82 26.71
CA THR A 208 -8.56 18.27 26.94
C THR A 208 -9.91 18.61 27.57
N MET A 209 -10.92 17.74 27.45
CA MET A 209 -12.26 17.98 28.02
C MET A 209 -12.39 17.46 29.47
N HIS A 210 -11.56 16.50 29.89
CA HIS A 210 -11.52 15.99 31.27
C HIS A 210 -10.67 16.85 32.23
N GLY A 211 -10.24 18.04 31.81
CA GLY A 211 -9.43 18.98 32.61
C GLY A 211 -10.18 20.22 33.09
N CYS A 212 -11.51 20.25 33.00
CA CYS A 212 -12.36 21.34 33.47
C CYS A 212 -13.46 20.80 34.37
N GLU A 213 -13.08 20.37 35.58
CA GLU A 213 -13.97 20.28 36.75
C GLU A 213 -13.52 21.30 37.80
#